data_AF-A0AAW9JVB4-F1
#
_entry.id   AF-A0AAW9JVB4-F1
#
_cell.length_a   1.000
_cell.length_b   1.000
_cell.length_c   1.000
_cell.angle_alpha   90.00
_cell.angle_beta   90.00
_cell.angle_gamma   90.00
#
_symmetry.space_group_name_H-M   'P 1'
#
loop_
_entity.id
_entity.type
_entity.pdbx_description
1 polymer ?
#
loop_
_entity_poly.entity_id
_entity_poly.type
_entity_poly.pdbx_seq_one_letter_code
_entity_poly.pdbx_strand_id
1 'polypeptide(L)'
;MLNKKKFIESNIEMDLTVLNIALESLNENYQLLKEQNFENSQVMSNYLTKIREKANQIQEVSKVISNQMKCFEELFEKEDKTDECG
;
A
#
# COMPACT_ATOMS: atom_id res chain seq x y z
N MET A 1 -26.63 3.16 -5.51
CA MET A 1 -25.35 3.03 -6.24
C MET A 1 -24.41 4.22 -6.07
N LEU A 2 -24.82 5.46 -6.35
CA LEU A 2 -23.91 6.64 -6.29
C LEU A 2 -23.12 6.78 -4.97
N ASN A 3 -23.75 6.54 -3.82
CA ASN A 3 -23.07 6.66 -2.52
C ASN A 3 -22.06 5.52 -2.26
N LYS A 4 -22.34 4.28 -2.72
CA LYS A 4 -21.40 3.16 -2.62
C LYS A 4 -20.16 3.39 -3.50
N LYS A 5 -20.37 3.92 -4.71
CA LYS A 5 -19.29 4.27 -5.63
C LYS A 5 -18.35 5.32 -5.06
N LYS A 6 -18.90 6.44 -4.56
CA LYS A 6 -18.12 7.50 -3.91
C LYS A 6 -17.34 6.99 -2.69
N PHE A 7 -17.93 6.08 -1.92
CA PHE A 7 -17.26 5.47 -0.77
C PHE A 7 -16.03 4.65 -1.19
N ILE A 8 -16.14 3.84 -2.24
CA ILE A 8 -15.01 3.04 -2.75
C ILE A 8 -13.93 3.94 -3.36
N GLU A 9 -14.30 4.98 -4.10
CA GLU A 9 -13.35 5.98 -4.61
C GLU A 9 -12.53 6.62 -3.47
N SER A 10 -13.20 7.04 -2.40
CA SER A 10 -12.52 7.62 -1.23
C SER A 10 -11.61 6.62 -0.51
N ASN A 11 -11.97 5.33 -0.45
CA ASN A 11 -11.10 4.30 0.15
C ASN A 11 -9.85 4.06 -0.71
N ILE A 12 -9.99 4.01 -2.03
CA ILE A 12 -8.86 3.86 -2.96
C ILE A 12 -7.91 5.05 -2.82
N GLU A 13 -8.43 6.29 -2.75
CA GLU A 13 -7.62 7.49 -2.54
C GLU A 13 -6.86 7.47 -1.20
N MET A 14 -7.52 7.03 -0.13
CA MET A 14 -6.90 6.89 1.19
C MET A 14 -5.81 5.82 1.16
N ASP A 15 -6.08 4.65 0.59
CA ASP A 15 -5.11 3.55 0.52
C ASP A 15 -3.92 3.89 -0.39
N LEU A 16 -4.13 4.64 -1.49
CA LEU A 16 -3.05 5.19 -2.30
C LEU A 16 -2.16 6.16 -1.52
N THR A 17 -2.75 6.98 -0.63
CA THR A 17 -1.99 7.88 0.25
C THR A 17 -1.12 7.07 1.21
N VAL A 18 -1.67 6.02 1.83
CA VAL A 18 -0.90 5.11 2.71
C VAL A 18 0.22 4.40 1.94
N LEU A 19 -0.06 3.94 0.72
CA LEU A 19 0.94 3.33 -0.16
C LEU A 19 2.09 4.29 -0.46
N ASN A 20 1.79 5.55 -0.77
CA ASN A 20 2.81 6.55 -1.07
C ASN A 20 3.71 6.83 0.14
N ILE A 21 3.13 6.98 1.35
CA ILE A 21 3.90 7.14 2.59
C ILE A 21 4.83 5.94 2.84
N ALA A 22 4.34 4.72 2.59
CA ALA A 22 5.14 3.51 2.76
C ALA A 22 6.32 3.46 1.75
N LEU A 23 6.11 3.89 0.51
CA LEU A 23 7.14 3.99 -0.53
C LEU A 23 8.20 5.04 -0.20
N GLU A 24 7.79 6.23 0.24
CA GLU A 24 8.71 7.29 0.67
C GLU A 24 9.59 6.81 1.83
N SER A 25 8.98 6.18 2.84
CA SER A 25 9.71 5.62 3.99
C SER A 25 10.66 4.48 3.58
N LEU A 26 10.27 3.63 2.63
CA LEU A 26 11.16 2.60 2.09
C LEU A 26 12.38 3.23 1.40
N ASN A 27 12.16 4.26 0.57
CA ASN A 27 13.22 4.97 -0.12
C ASN A 27 14.18 5.65 0.87
N GLU A 28 13.67 6.33 1.90
CA GLU A 28 14.51 6.92 2.95
C GLU A 28 15.40 5.88 3.64
N ASN A 29 14.84 4.73 4.05
CA ASN A 29 15.62 3.67 4.67
C ASN A 29 16.68 3.10 3.71
N TYR A 30 16.37 3.01 2.41
CA TYR A 30 17.33 2.56 1.40
C TYR A 30 18.46 3.57 1.17
N GLN A 31 18.18 4.88 1.11
CA GLN A 31 19.23 5.90 0.99
C GLN A 31 20.14 5.90 2.22
N LEU A 32 19.56 5.82 3.43
CA LEU A 32 20.35 5.68 4.66
C LEU A 32 21.23 4.44 4.64
N LEU A 33 20.73 3.31 4.13
CA LEU A 33 21.54 2.10 3.94
C LEU A 33 22.70 2.33 2.97
N LYS A 34 22.47 3.06 1.88
CA LYS A 34 23.49 3.31 0.86
C LYS A 34 24.59 4.28 1.33
N GLU A 35 24.24 5.26 2.15
CA GLU A 35 25.16 6.31 2.62
C GLU A 35 26.00 5.89 3.84
N GLN A 36 25.56 4.86 4.57
CA GLN A 36 26.27 4.36 5.76
C GLN A 36 27.42 3.42 5.38
N ASN A 37 28.62 3.71 5.87
CA ASN A 37 29.73 2.77 5.84
C ASN A 37 29.59 1.83 7.06
N PHE A 38 28.95 0.68 6.86
CA PHE A 38 28.59 -0.21 7.97
C PHE A 38 29.78 -1.00 8.51
N GLU A 39 30.51 -0.40 9.45
CA GLU A 39 31.45 -1.14 10.31
C GLU A 39 30.72 -1.94 11.40
N ASN A 40 29.46 -1.58 11.70
CA ASN A 40 28.61 -2.24 12.69
C ASN A 40 27.47 -3.04 12.03
N SER A 41 27.58 -4.37 12.08
CA SER A 41 26.62 -5.31 11.50
C SER A 41 25.22 -5.24 12.12
N GLN A 42 25.10 -4.81 13.39
CA GLN A 42 23.80 -4.65 14.07
C GLN A 42 22.97 -3.52 13.44
N VAL A 43 23.63 -2.40 13.11
CA VAL A 43 22.96 -1.22 12.53
C VAL A 43 22.46 -1.54 11.12
N MET A 44 23.28 -2.23 10.31
CA MET A 44 22.87 -2.70 8.99
C MET A 44 21.68 -3.65 9.04
N SER A 45 21.70 -4.61 9.98
CA SER A 45 20.59 -5.56 10.18
C SER A 45 19.27 -4.85 10.53
N ASN A 46 19.33 -3.79 11.36
CA ASN A 46 18.16 -3.00 11.71
C ASN A 46 17.57 -2.28 10.48
N TYR A 47 18.40 -1.68 9.62
CA TYR A 47 17.92 -1.04 8.39
C TYR A 47 17.32 -2.05 7.40
N LEU A 48 17.95 -3.21 7.21
CA LEU A 48 17.40 -4.28 6.36
C LEU A 48 16.06 -4.80 6.89
N THR A 49 15.89 -4.87 8.20
CA THR A 49 14.62 -5.24 8.84
C THR A 49 13.54 -4.20 8.56
N LYS A 50 13.83 -2.91 8.74
CA LYS A 50 12.89 -1.82 8.42
C LYS A 50 12.51 -1.79 6.94
N ILE A 51 13.47 -2.00 6.04
CA ILE A 51 13.23 -2.11 4.59
C ILE A 51 12.26 -3.25 4.30
N ARG A 52 12.46 -4.43 4.92
CA ARG A 52 11.57 -5.58 4.76
C ARG A 52 10.16 -5.30 5.29
N GLU A 53 10.04 -4.70 6.47
CA GLU A 53 8.75 -4.32 7.05
C GLU A 53 7.98 -3.38 6.12
N LYS A 54 8.65 -2.36 5.57
CA LYS A 54 8.02 -1.43 4.63
C LYS A 54 7.65 -2.08 3.31
N ALA A 55 8.49 -2.96 2.77
CA ALA A 55 8.15 -3.74 1.57
C ALA A 55 6.92 -4.62 1.77
N ASN A 56 6.78 -5.26 2.95
CA ASN A 56 5.59 -6.05 3.28
C ASN A 56 4.34 -5.16 3.39
N GLN A 57 4.43 -4.00 4.05
CA GLN A 57 3.33 -3.04 4.15
C GLN A 57 2.86 -2.58 2.76
N ILE A 58 3.80 -2.27 1.85
CA ILE A 58 3.52 -1.91 0.46
C ILE A 58 2.76 -3.05 -0.25
N GLN A 59 3.21 -4.29 -0.08
CA GLN A 59 2.58 -5.45 -0.71
C GLN A 59 1.13 -5.66 -0.21
N GLU A 60 0.89 -5.48 1.09
CA GLU A 60 -0.44 -5.61 1.68
C GLU A 60 -1.40 -4.53 1.20
N VAL A 61 -0.99 -3.26 1.25
CA VAL A 61 -1.82 -2.13 0.78
C VAL A 61 -2.10 -2.24 -0.72
N SER A 62 -1.11 -2.66 -1.52
CA SER A 62 -1.29 -2.87 -2.96
C SER A 62 -2.36 -3.93 -3.27
N LYS A 63 -2.46 -4.99 -2.46
CA LYS A 63 -3.52 -6.00 -2.61
C LYS A 63 -4.90 -5.43 -2.29
N VAL A 64 -5.01 -4.62 -1.23
CA VAL A 64 -6.28 -3.97 -0.84
C VAL A 64 -6.76 -3.05 -1.96
N ILE A 65 -5.89 -2.18 -2.48
CA ILE A 65 -6.22 -1.30 -3.62
C ILE A 65 -6.65 -2.12 -4.83
N SER A 66 -5.92 -3.18 -5.17
CA SER A 66 -6.27 -4.04 -6.31
C SER A 66 -7.67 -4.64 -6.18
N ASN A 67 -8.04 -5.09 -4.97
CA ASN A 67 -9.37 -5.63 -4.71
C ASN A 67 -10.45 -4.55 -4.76
N GLN A 68 -10.19 -3.36 -4.21
CA GLN A 68 -11.13 -2.23 -4.28
C GLN A 68 -11.35 -1.76 -5.71
N MET A 69 -10.31 -1.72 -6.55
CA MET A 69 -10.40 -1.39 -7.97
C MET A 69 -11.25 -2.42 -8.73
N LYS A 70 -11.06 -3.71 -8.49
CA LYS A 70 -11.92 -4.76 -9.07
C LYS A 70 -13.38 -4.60 -8.65
N CYS A 71 -13.63 -4.36 -7.37
CA CYS A 71 -14.98 -4.09 -6.86
C CYS A 71 -15.59 -2.85 -7.53
N PHE A 72 -14.78 -1.80 -7.73
CA PHE A 72 -15.21 -0.60 -8.45
C PHE A 72 -15.57 -0.91 -9.90
N GLU A 73 -14.74 -1.67 -10.63
CA GLU A 73 -15.03 -2.09 -12.02
C GLU A 73 -16.31 -2.93 -12.11
N GLU A 74 -16.50 -3.90 -11.21
CA GLU A 74 -17.70 -4.75 -11.17
C GLU A 74 -18.99 -3.96 -10.92
N LEU A 75 -18.92 -2.91 -10.10
CA LEU A 75 -20.03 -1.98 -9.86
C LEU A 75 -20.45 -1.20 -11.11
N PHE A 76 -19.55 -1.00 -12.07
CA PHE A 76 -19.88 -0.37 -13.36
C PHE A 76 -20.44 -1.37 -14.36
N GLU A 77 -19.97 -2.61 -14.34
CA GLU A 77 -20.37 -3.63 -15.32
C GLU A 77 -21.69 -4.34 -14.96
N LYS A 78 -21.99 -4.49 -13.67
CA LYS A 78 -23.13 -5.28 -13.19
C LYS A 78 -23.94 -4.43 -12.22
N GLU A 79 -25.02 -3.82 -12.71
CA GLU A 79 -25.96 -3.01 -11.92
C GLU A 79 -26.66 -3.75 -10.75
N ASP A 80 -26.25 -4.96 -10.31
CA ASP A 80 -26.99 -5.64 -9.22
C ASP A 80 -26.25 -6.76 -8.44
N LYS A 81 -24.91 -6.76 -8.37
CA LYS A 81 -24.19 -7.74 -7.53
C LYS A 81 -23.22 -7.04 -6.59
N THR A 82 -23.74 -6.54 -5.46
CA THR A 82 -22.95 -5.72 -4.51
C THR A 82 -22.83 -6.31 -3.12
N ASP A 83 -23.05 -7.62 -2.97
CA ASP A 83 -23.03 -8.28 -1.66
C ASP A 83 -21.65 -8.84 -1.28
N GLU A 84 -20.67 -8.81 -2.19
CA GLU A 84 -19.31 -9.32 -1.93
C GLU A 84 -18.26 -8.22 -1.70
N CYS A 85 -18.65 -6.94 -1.82
CA CYS A 85 -17.77 -5.83 -1.48
C CYS A 85 -17.98 -5.44 -0.01
N GLY A 86 -17.33 -6.19 0.88
CA GLY A 86 -17.15 -5.90 2.30
C GLY A 86 -15.70 -5.60 2.61
#